data_AF-A0AAU1PVL5-F1
#
_entry.id   AF-A0AAU1PVL5-F1
#
_cell.length_a   1.000
_cell.length_b   1.000
_cell.length_c   1.000
_cell.angle_alpha   90.00
_cell.angle_beta   90.00
_cell.angle_gamma   90.00
#
_symmetry.space_group_name_H-M   'P 1'
#
loop_
_entity.id
_entity.type
_entity.pdbx_description
1 polymer ?
#
loop_
_entity_poly.entity_id
_entity_poly.type
_entity_poly.pdbx_seq_one_letter_code
_entity_poly.pdbx_strand_id
1 'polypeptide(L)'
;MEFTFNLLDEPWLVALPVGGGTAQEVGVRRILLESERFRDLVVELPTQKPAILRQVLLPIVVDALGPADSAREWAAMFNAGVFSGEQLDRIAAYLDQHRDRFDLFSPQDPFAQAKGLRTLKDETKGSALLVATAATGNNVPLFSSRSEADVLELTPAQAARWLLHTHCWDTASIKTGVVGDPQVKSGKTTGNPTGPLGQLGVVLPVGRTLYETVLLNLPIGRAGLSGDRPQWRRRDLDGKPQETLSCATPVWQTRAAKGPLDLWTWQSRRIRLFPEQTEAGVRVTRVLVAAGDRLESTPTDLEPHTTWTLDTTGSARTRKTNGRTSVAAAVRPRRHQPGKAAWRGLEALLATDRQDQDPTKKRTGFRTSALLDQLRELRDLMPEGYPLQVELTGIAYGNQSAVVEDVLFDTIPLPLTALDPDSLVYTSLLEVADQAEKLAQAVNNLSADLRRAVGADPIPWDKGQRPGETLLHALDRLVRRLLGELRSAGEDFDACERVLSRWERDADRETWMVAEQVFATTAPSAFAGRTISKDNKDRVYRLSTAEAGFRSGVNAALTRLAAERKAAREQNTPAAVDLPKEG
;
A
#
# COMPACT_ATOMS: atom_id res chain seq x y z
N MET A 1 1.31 -6.11 -42.11
CA MET A 1 0.13 -6.09 -41.24
C MET A 1 0.35 -5.01 -40.22
N GLU A 2 -0.56 -4.03 -40.15
CA GLU A 2 -0.59 -3.07 -39.05
C GLU A 2 -1.51 -3.65 -37.97
N PHE A 3 -0.97 -3.82 -36.77
CA PHE A 3 -1.76 -4.23 -35.61
C PHE A 3 -2.32 -2.97 -34.95
N THR A 4 -3.55 -3.02 -34.44
CA THR A 4 -4.17 -1.92 -33.69
C THR A 4 -4.89 -2.49 -32.48
N PHE A 5 -4.86 -1.74 -31.37
CA PHE A 5 -5.63 -2.03 -30.16
C PHE A 5 -5.82 -0.73 -29.37
N ASN A 6 -6.92 -0.02 -29.62
CA ASN A 6 -7.17 1.28 -29.00
C ASN A 6 -7.79 1.12 -27.60
N LEU A 7 -7.04 1.52 -26.58
CA LEU A 7 -7.42 1.36 -25.16
C LEU A 7 -8.70 2.12 -24.77
N LEU A 8 -9.15 3.07 -25.61
CA LEU A 8 -10.39 3.81 -25.36
C LEU A 8 -11.62 2.93 -25.55
N ASP A 9 -11.64 2.07 -26.55
CA ASP A 9 -12.84 1.29 -26.93
C ASP A 9 -12.65 -0.21 -26.75
N GLU A 10 -11.44 -0.72 -26.97
CA GLU A 10 -11.16 -2.14 -26.85
C GLU A 10 -11.29 -2.61 -25.39
N PRO A 11 -11.83 -3.81 -25.15
CA PRO A 11 -11.99 -4.34 -23.80
C PRO A 11 -10.64 -4.74 -23.20
N TRP A 12 -10.18 -4.01 -22.20
CA TRP A 12 -8.94 -4.34 -21.48
C TRP A 12 -8.98 -4.09 -19.97
N LEU A 13 -10.01 -3.39 -19.49
CA LEU A 13 -10.30 -3.21 -18.08
C LEU A 13 -11.41 -4.17 -17.69
N VAL A 14 -11.22 -4.92 -16.62
CA VAL A 14 -12.25 -5.83 -16.08
C VAL A 14 -12.93 -5.11 -14.93
N ALA A 15 -14.22 -4.85 -15.03
CA ALA A 15 -14.98 -4.06 -14.05
C ALA A 15 -16.14 -4.88 -13.46
N LEU A 16 -16.35 -4.76 -12.15
CA LEU A 16 -17.46 -5.40 -11.44
C LEU A 16 -18.68 -4.46 -11.46
N PRO A 17 -19.85 -4.89 -11.96
CA PRO A 17 -21.05 -4.07 -11.90
C PRO A 17 -21.52 -3.79 -10.47
N VAL A 18 -22.10 -2.62 -10.25
CA VAL A 18 -22.88 -2.31 -9.04
C VAL A 18 -24.10 -3.24 -9.00
N GLY A 19 -24.38 -3.83 -7.83
CA GLY A 19 -25.46 -4.81 -7.65
C GLY A 19 -25.02 -6.28 -7.86
N GLY A 20 -23.77 -6.51 -8.23
CA GLY A 20 -23.24 -7.86 -8.49
C GLY A 20 -23.46 -8.32 -9.92
N GLY A 21 -23.11 -9.58 -10.20
CA GLY A 21 -23.13 -10.16 -11.54
C GLY A 21 -21.73 -10.45 -12.07
N THR A 22 -21.66 -10.84 -13.34
CA THR A 22 -20.40 -11.20 -14.00
C THR A 22 -19.57 -9.95 -14.28
N ALA A 23 -18.26 -10.05 -14.04
CA ALA A 23 -17.32 -8.98 -14.40
C ALA A 23 -17.37 -8.71 -15.91
N GLN A 24 -17.26 -7.44 -16.30
CA GLN A 24 -17.35 -7.02 -17.69
C GLN A 24 -16.01 -6.49 -18.16
N GLU A 25 -15.58 -6.89 -19.36
CA GLU A 25 -14.41 -6.27 -20.00
C GLU A 25 -14.85 -5.03 -20.77
N VAL A 26 -14.19 -3.90 -20.52
CA VAL A 26 -14.55 -2.58 -21.06
C VAL A 26 -13.30 -1.77 -21.44
N GLY A 27 -13.47 -0.82 -22.35
CA GLY A 27 -12.48 0.21 -22.65
C GLY A 27 -12.57 1.41 -21.70
N VAL A 28 -11.59 2.32 -21.81
CA VAL A 28 -11.51 3.53 -20.96
C VAL A 28 -12.71 4.46 -21.15
N ARG A 29 -13.27 4.54 -22.36
CA ARG A 29 -14.45 5.38 -22.62
C ARG A 29 -15.63 4.94 -21.76
N ARG A 30 -16.00 3.67 -21.87
CA ARG A 30 -17.14 3.12 -21.13
C ARG A 30 -16.91 3.21 -19.63
N ILE A 31 -15.71 2.90 -19.15
CA ILE A 31 -15.45 2.87 -17.71
C ILE A 31 -15.55 4.24 -17.04
N LEU A 32 -15.19 5.32 -17.74
CA LEU A 32 -15.29 6.68 -17.21
C LEU A 32 -16.70 7.24 -17.37
N LEU A 33 -17.33 7.03 -18.53
CA LEU A 33 -18.68 7.56 -18.82
C LEU A 33 -19.79 6.85 -18.06
N GLU A 34 -19.55 5.62 -17.60
CA GLU A 34 -20.49 4.80 -16.81
C GLU A 34 -19.88 4.41 -15.44
N SER A 35 -18.98 5.24 -14.90
CA SER A 35 -18.20 4.92 -13.69
C SER A 35 -19.05 4.65 -12.44
N GLU A 36 -20.27 5.17 -12.38
CA GLU A 36 -21.26 4.92 -11.33
C GLU A 36 -21.88 3.52 -11.42
N ARG A 37 -21.82 2.86 -12.58
CA ARG A 37 -22.36 1.51 -12.80
C ARG A 37 -21.39 0.42 -12.39
N PHE A 38 -20.13 0.76 -12.12
CA PHE A 38 -19.11 -0.18 -11.70
C PHE A 38 -18.73 0.04 -10.25
N ARG A 39 -18.57 -1.05 -9.49
CA ARG A 39 -18.13 -1.05 -8.11
C ARG A 39 -16.61 -0.90 -8.01
N ASP A 40 -15.89 -1.70 -8.78
CA ASP A 40 -14.42 -1.83 -8.68
C ASP A 40 -13.80 -2.44 -9.94
N LEU A 41 -12.48 -2.34 -10.06
CA LEU A 41 -11.65 -3.00 -11.05
C LEU A 41 -11.19 -4.38 -10.55
N VAL A 42 -11.36 -5.40 -11.38
CA VAL A 42 -10.73 -6.72 -11.18
C VAL A 42 -9.37 -6.71 -11.86
N VAL A 43 -8.34 -7.08 -11.11
CA VAL A 43 -6.95 -7.10 -11.57
C VAL A 43 -6.30 -8.45 -11.30
N GLU A 44 -5.33 -8.81 -12.13
CA GLU A 44 -4.56 -10.06 -11.97
C GLU A 44 -3.64 -10.00 -10.76
N LEU A 45 -3.10 -8.81 -10.47
CA LEU A 45 -2.24 -8.52 -9.34
C LEU A 45 -2.68 -7.19 -8.72
N PRO A 46 -2.83 -7.06 -7.39
CA PRO A 46 -3.36 -5.85 -6.76
C PRO A 46 -2.62 -4.56 -7.13
N THR A 47 -1.31 -4.64 -7.39
CA THR A 47 -0.46 -3.51 -7.84
C THR A 47 -0.88 -2.94 -9.21
N GLN A 48 -1.65 -3.66 -10.02
CA GLN A 48 -2.16 -3.14 -11.29
C GLN A 48 -3.22 -2.06 -11.07
N LYS A 49 -4.06 -2.12 -10.02
CA LYS A 49 -5.15 -1.16 -9.82
C LYS A 49 -4.62 0.28 -9.60
N PRO A 50 -3.66 0.53 -8.69
CA PRO A 50 -3.02 1.85 -8.58
C PRO A 50 -2.32 2.31 -9.87
N ALA A 51 -1.75 1.38 -10.64
CA ALA A 51 -1.11 1.71 -11.92
C ALA A 51 -2.13 2.15 -12.97
N ILE A 52 -3.27 1.45 -13.08
CA ILE A 52 -4.37 1.81 -13.99
C ILE A 52 -4.97 3.16 -13.59
N LEU A 53 -5.25 3.37 -12.31
CA LEU A 53 -5.78 4.65 -11.81
C LEU A 53 -4.82 5.80 -12.14
N ARG A 54 -3.53 5.68 -11.82
CA ARG A 54 -2.56 6.78 -12.03
C ARG A 54 -2.12 6.95 -13.48
N GLN A 55 -1.99 5.89 -14.27
CA GLN A 55 -1.51 6.04 -15.64
C GLN A 55 -2.62 6.33 -16.64
N VAL A 56 -3.90 6.17 -16.27
CA VAL A 56 -5.03 6.31 -17.19
C VAL A 56 -6.18 7.10 -16.58
N LEU A 57 -6.85 6.57 -15.56
CA LEU A 57 -8.17 7.09 -15.16
C LEU A 57 -8.12 8.48 -14.50
N LEU A 58 -7.27 8.66 -13.49
CA LEU A 58 -7.17 9.94 -12.76
C LEU A 58 -6.64 11.08 -13.65
N PRO A 59 -5.56 10.90 -14.45
CA PRO A 59 -5.07 11.99 -15.28
C PRO A 59 -6.02 12.37 -16.42
N ILE A 60 -6.83 11.45 -16.96
CA ILE A 60 -7.86 11.79 -17.95
C ILE A 60 -8.91 12.72 -17.31
N VAL A 61 -9.42 12.35 -16.13
CA VAL A 61 -10.44 13.16 -15.45
C VAL A 61 -9.89 14.52 -15.08
N VAL A 62 -8.68 14.61 -14.53
CA VAL A 62 -8.06 15.88 -14.16
C VAL A 62 -7.71 16.75 -15.37
N ASP A 63 -7.18 16.19 -16.46
CA ASP A 63 -6.81 16.99 -17.64
C ASP A 63 -8.05 17.41 -18.46
N ALA A 64 -9.15 16.63 -18.41
CA ALA A 64 -10.41 16.97 -19.08
C ALA A 64 -11.27 17.97 -18.27
N LEU A 65 -11.40 17.75 -16.96
CA LEU A 65 -12.32 18.51 -16.10
C LEU A 65 -11.63 19.62 -15.29
N GLY A 66 -10.37 19.41 -14.91
CA GLY A 66 -9.72 20.11 -13.80
C GLY A 66 -10.01 19.42 -12.46
N PRO A 67 -9.23 19.72 -11.40
CA PRO A 67 -9.60 19.35 -10.04
C PRO A 67 -10.80 20.18 -9.58
N ALA A 68 -11.51 19.72 -8.54
CA ALA A 68 -12.49 20.56 -7.86
C ALA A 68 -11.79 21.78 -7.22
N ASP A 69 -12.37 22.96 -7.35
CA ASP A 69 -11.81 24.22 -6.87
C ASP A 69 -11.98 24.40 -5.37
N SER A 70 -12.95 23.71 -4.76
CA SER A 70 -13.25 23.82 -3.33
C SER A 70 -13.83 22.55 -2.73
N ALA A 71 -13.79 22.45 -1.40
CA ALA A 71 -14.46 21.41 -0.63
C ALA A 71 -15.97 21.32 -0.93
N ARG A 72 -16.64 22.46 -1.15
CA ARG A 72 -18.08 22.50 -1.44
C ARG A 72 -18.39 21.93 -2.82
N GLU A 73 -17.58 22.26 -3.83
CA GLU A 73 -17.73 21.70 -5.17
C GLU A 73 -17.46 20.19 -5.16
N TRP A 74 -16.38 19.76 -4.49
CA TRP A 74 -16.08 18.34 -4.32
C TRP A 74 -17.25 17.61 -3.66
N ALA A 75 -17.82 18.17 -2.59
CA ALA A 75 -18.96 17.58 -1.91
C ALA A 75 -20.23 17.53 -2.79
N ALA A 76 -20.45 18.54 -3.63
CA ALA A 76 -21.57 18.53 -4.59
C ALA A 76 -21.41 17.39 -5.60
N MET A 77 -20.20 17.18 -6.14
CA MET A 77 -19.89 16.04 -7.01
C MET A 77 -20.09 14.71 -6.27
N PHE A 78 -19.53 14.60 -5.08
CA PHE A 78 -19.62 13.39 -4.27
C PHE A 78 -21.07 13.00 -3.96
N ASN A 79 -21.90 13.97 -3.57
CA ASN A 79 -23.32 13.76 -3.28
C ASN A 79 -24.16 13.47 -4.53
N ALA A 80 -23.76 13.96 -5.71
CA ALA A 80 -24.40 13.60 -6.96
C ALA A 80 -24.17 12.12 -7.32
N GLY A 81 -23.01 11.57 -6.96
CA GLY A 81 -22.67 10.15 -7.16
C GLY A 81 -22.43 9.75 -8.62
N VAL A 82 -22.42 10.71 -9.55
CA VAL A 82 -22.22 10.54 -10.99
C VAL A 82 -21.67 11.84 -11.58
N PHE A 83 -20.97 11.76 -12.72
CA PHE A 83 -20.59 12.94 -13.49
C PHE A 83 -21.84 13.60 -14.11
N SER A 84 -21.89 14.94 -14.12
CA SER A 84 -22.95 15.67 -14.80
C SER A 84 -22.86 15.46 -16.33
N GLY A 85 -23.94 15.73 -17.07
CA GLY A 85 -23.94 15.64 -18.53
C GLY A 85 -22.82 16.48 -19.18
N GLU A 86 -22.60 17.70 -18.69
CA GLU A 86 -21.51 18.57 -19.16
C GLU A 86 -20.12 17.96 -18.88
N GLN A 87 -19.92 17.37 -17.70
CA GLN A 87 -18.66 16.70 -17.36
C GLN A 87 -18.43 15.47 -18.27
N LEU A 88 -19.47 14.68 -18.52
CA LEU A 88 -19.41 13.54 -19.44
C LEU A 88 -19.05 13.98 -20.87
N ASP A 89 -19.67 15.06 -21.37
CA ASP A 89 -19.39 15.62 -22.69
C ASP A 89 -17.93 16.09 -22.80
N ARG A 90 -17.40 16.77 -21.78
CA ARG A 90 -15.99 17.20 -21.72
C ARG A 90 -15.03 16.02 -21.69
N ILE A 91 -15.32 14.98 -20.90
CA ILE A 91 -14.53 13.74 -20.88
C ILE A 91 -14.57 13.09 -22.27
N ALA A 92 -15.74 12.93 -22.88
CA ALA A 92 -15.88 12.33 -24.20
C ALA A 92 -15.08 13.09 -25.27
N ALA A 93 -15.19 14.42 -25.29
CA ALA A 93 -14.44 15.29 -26.20
C ALA A 93 -12.93 15.17 -26.00
N TYR A 94 -12.46 15.09 -24.74
CA TYR A 94 -11.04 14.87 -24.42
C TYR A 94 -10.54 13.52 -24.96
N LEU A 95 -11.33 12.45 -24.78
CA LEU A 95 -11.00 11.13 -25.30
C LEU A 95 -10.92 11.12 -26.83
N ASP A 96 -11.85 11.81 -27.51
CA ASP A 96 -11.85 11.95 -28.97
C ASP A 96 -10.62 12.72 -29.46
N GLN A 97 -10.29 13.85 -28.81
CA GLN A 97 -9.13 14.66 -29.13
C GLN A 97 -7.81 13.89 -29.03
N HIS A 98 -7.71 12.95 -28.09
CA HIS A 98 -6.48 12.21 -27.83
C HIS A 98 -6.47 10.78 -28.36
N ARG A 99 -7.49 10.38 -29.14
CA ARG A 99 -7.69 9.01 -29.65
C ARG A 99 -6.44 8.37 -30.26
N ASP A 100 -5.73 9.12 -31.09
CA ASP A 100 -4.54 8.63 -31.81
C ASP A 100 -3.36 8.28 -30.90
N ARG A 101 -3.40 8.72 -29.64
CA ARG A 101 -2.36 8.47 -28.63
C ARG A 101 -2.64 7.25 -27.75
N PHE A 102 -3.83 6.66 -27.86
CA PHE A 102 -4.28 5.55 -27.02
C PHE A 102 -4.29 4.19 -27.74
N ASP A 103 -3.85 4.12 -29.00
CA ASP A 103 -3.59 2.83 -29.66
C ASP A 103 -2.28 2.22 -29.15
N LEU A 104 -2.36 1.03 -28.54
CA LEU A 104 -1.25 0.28 -27.98
C LEU A 104 -0.20 -0.09 -29.02
N PHE A 105 -0.61 -0.27 -30.28
CA PHE A 105 0.25 -0.71 -31.38
C PHE A 105 0.38 0.34 -32.48
N SER A 106 -0.02 1.59 -32.21
CA SER A 106 0.04 2.69 -33.17
C SER A 106 1.39 2.71 -33.90
N PRO A 107 1.39 2.77 -35.24
CA PRO A 107 2.61 2.77 -36.01
C PRO A 107 3.40 4.06 -35.81
N GLN A 108 2.81 5.13 -35.28
CA GLN A 108 3.51 6.40 -35.02
C GLN A 108 3.71 6.63 -33.52
N ASP A 109 2.64 6.48 -32.74
CA ASP A 109 2.61 6.91 -31.35
C ASP A 109 1.99 5.86 -30.43
N PRO A 110 2.67 4.70 -30.26
CA PRO A 110 2.15 3.63 -29.43
C PRO A 110 2.01 4.09 -27.98
N PHE A 111 0.86 3.84 -27.37
CA PHE A 111 0.53 4.31 -26.04
C PHE A 111 1.60 3.88 -25.01
N ALA A 112 2.13 4.84 -24.25
CA ALA A 112 3.14 4.67 -23.19
C ALA A 112 4.40 3.91 -23.62
N GLN A 113 4.75 3.98 -24.91
CA GLN A 113 5.87 3.29 -25.51
C GLN A 113 6.73 4.23 -26.37
N ALA A 114 7.98 3.81 -26.59
CA ALA A 114 8.90 4.45 -27.53
C ALA A 114 9.00 3.60 -28.80
N LYS A 115 8.36 4.03 -29.90
CA LYS A 115 8.29 3.30 -31.18
C LYS A 115 9.66 2.84 -31.68
N GLY A 116 10.64 3.74 -31.67
CA GLY A 116 11.98 3.52 -32.25
C GLY A 116 12.94 2.73 -31.36
N LEU A 117 12.47 2.19 -30.23
CA LEU A 117 13.33 1.52 -29.27
C LEU A 117 13.93 0.24 -29.86
N ARG A 118 15.26 0.14 -29.85
CA ARG A 118 16.02 -1.04 -30.30
C ARG A 118 17.37 -1.12 -29.59
N THR A 119 17.92 -2.33 -29.49
CA THR A 119 19.29 -2.55 -29.02
C THR A 119 20.28 -2.41 -30.18
N LEU A 120 21.58 -2.42 -29.90
CA LEU A 120 22.61 -2.36 -30.96
C LEU A 120 22.55 -3.55 -31.94
N LYS A 121 22.09 -4.71 -31.46
CA LYS A 121 21.97 -5.96 -32.23
C LYS A 121 20.53 -6.32 -32.59
N ASP A 122 19.58 -5.41 -32.34
CA ASP A 122 18.14 -5.64 -32.51
C ASP A 122 17.57 -6.87 -31.75
N GLU A 123 18.29 -7.31 -30.70
CA GLU A 123 17.84 -8.35 -29.76
C GLU A 123 16.63 -7.87 -28.95
N THR A 124 15.70 -8.78 -28.65
CA THR A 124 14.52 -8.56 -27.80
C THR A 124 14.46 -9.59 -26.67
N LYS A 125 13.59 -9.37 -25.68
CA LYS A 125 13.35 -10.31 -24.57
C LYS A 125 11.93 -10.85 -24.62
N GLY A 126 11.67 -11.98 -23.96
CA GLY A 126 10.32 -12.52 -23.80
C GLY A 126 9.41 -11.60 -22.98
N SER A 127 8.11 -11.61 -23.27
CA SER A 127 7.08 -10.77 -22.62
C SER A 127 6.97 -10.99 -21.11
N ALA A 128 7.42 -12.16 -20.62
CA ALA A 128 7.52 -12.48 -19.20
C ALA A 128 8.28 -11.40 -18.41
N LEU A 129 9.18 -10.64 -19.05
CA LEU A 129 9.89 -9.51 -18.44
C LEU A 129 8.97 -8.41 -17.90
N LEU A 130 7.75 -8.25 -18.42
CA LEU A 130 6.77 -7.28 -17.91
C LEU A 130 5.99 -7.80 -16.70
N VAL A 131 5.91 -9.13 -16.53
CA VAL A 131 5.04 -9.79 -15.57
C VAL A 131 5.80 -10.00 -14.26
N ALA A 132 5.43 -9.26 -13.22
CA ALA A 132 6.17 -9.25 -11.95
C ALA A 132 6.22 -10.63 -11.25
N THR A 133 5.23 -11.49 -11.51
CA THR A 133 5.12 -12.85 -10.97
C THR A 133 5.77 -13.91 -11.86
N ALA A 134 6.28 -13.55 -13.04
CA ALA A 134 6.91 -14.50 -13.95
C ALA A 134 8.39 -14.73 -13.63
N ALA A 135 8.87 -15.92 -13.97
CA ALA A 135 10.27 -16.30 -13.83
C ALA A 135 11.10 -15.62 -14.92
N THR A 136 11.98 -14.69 -14.54
CA THR A 136 12.88 -14.01 -15.49
C THR A 136 14.22 -13.68 -14.84
N GLY A 137 15.32 -14.18 -15.40
CA GLY A 137 16.66 -13.96 -14.85
C GLY A 137 16.74 -14.38 -13.38
N ASN A 138 17.11 -13.43 -12.50
CA ASN A 138 17.22 -13.70 -11.06
C ASN A 138 15.88 -13.65 -10.30
N ASN A 139 14.78 -13.32 -10.98
CA ASN A 139 13.44 -13.37 -10.39
C ASN A 139 12.92 -14.80 -10.52
N VAL A 140 13.00 -15.59 -9.45
CA VAL A 140 12.56 -16.99 -9.40
C VAL A 140 11.31 -17.07 -8.53
N PRO A 141 10.10 -16.94 -9.11
CA PRO A 141 8.85 -17.05 -8.35
C PRO A 141 8.71 -18.45 -7.77
N LEU A 142 8.29 -18.52 -6.50
CA LEU A 142 7.96 -19.77 -5.85
C LEU A 142 6.67 -20.32 -6.45
N PHE A 143 6.61 -21.65 -6.70
CA PHE A 143 5.44 -22.36 -7.22
C PHE A 143 5.02 -22.05 -8.68
N SER A 144 5.90 -21.48 -9.50
CA SER A 144 5.67 -21.38 -10.95
C SER A 144 6.02 -22.70 -11.64
N SER A 145 5.10 -23.25 -12.44
CA SER A 145 5.39 -24.35 -13.37
C SER A 145 6.09 -23.89 -14.66
N ARG A 146 6.24 -22.57 -14.85
CA ARG A 146 6.89 -21.95 -16.00
C ARG A 146 8.32 -21.54 -15.66
N SER A 147 9.20 -21.77 -16.61
CA SER A 147 10.60 -21.35 -16.64
C SER A 147 10.78 -20.12 -17.55
N GLU A 148 11.97 -19.52 -17.54
CA GLU A 148 12.31 -18.43 -18.46
C GLU A 148 12.30 -18.85 -19.94
N ALA A 149 12.41 -20.16 -20.22
CA ALA A 149 12.37 -20.69 -21.59
C ALA A 149 10.95 -20.77 -22.17
N ASP A 150 9.91 -20.71 -21.32
CA ASP A 150 8.53 -20.81 -21.77
C ASP A 150 8.06 -19.47 -22.34
N VAL A 151 7.58 -19.49 -23.59
CA VAL A 151 7.02 -18.29 -24.22
C VAL A 151 5.72 -17.93 -23.51
N LEU A 152 5.71 -16.74 -22.90
CA LEU A 152 4.50 -16.15 -22.37
C LEU A 152 3.80 -15.34 -23.47
N GLU A 153 2.63 -15.79 -23.91
CA GLU A 153 1.84 -15.06 -24.89
C GLU A 153 0.82 -14.18 -24.18
N LEU A 154 1.04 -12.86 -24.20
CA LEU A 154 0.08 -11.91 -23.62
C LEU A 154 -0.93 -11.48 -24.68
N THR A 155 -2.22 -11.46 -24.33
CA THR A 155 -3.21 -10.71 -25.09
C THR A 155 -2.86 -9.21 -25.08
N PRO A 156 -3.33 -8.40 -26.06
CA PRO A 156 -3.13 -6.95 -26.03
C PRO A 156 -3.62 -6.31 -24.72
N ALA A 157 -4.75 -6.77 -24.19
CA ALA A 157 -5.29 -6.34 -22.91
C ALA A 157 -4.35 -6.63 -21.72
N GLN A 158 -3.80 -7.84 -21.64
CA GLN A 158 -2.79 -8.20 -20.63
C GLN A 158 -1.52 -7.37 -20.79
N ALA A 159 -1.04 -7.22 -22.02
CA ALA A 159 0.16 -6.45 -22.32
C ALA A 159 0.00 -4.97 -21.92
N ALA A 160 -1.19 -4.38 -22.12
CA ALA A 160 -1.50 -3.02 -21.66
C ALA A 160 -1.43 -2.90 -20.13
N ARG A 161 -2.06 -3.82 -19.38
CA ARG A 161 -2.03 -3.81 -17.90
C ARG A 161 -0.60 -3.97 -17.37
N TRP A 162 0.17 -4.88 -17.95
CA TRP A 162 1.56 -5.12 -17.55
C TRP A 162 2.50 -3.99 -17.96
N LEU A 163 2.29 -3.35 -19.12
CA LEU A 163 3.01 -2.14 -19.53
C LEU A 163 2.87 -1.01 -18.49
N LEU A 164 1.64 -0.73 -18.07
CA LEU A 164 1.37 0.27 -17.03
C LEU A 164 2.02 -0.12 -15.69
N HIS A 165 1.89 -1.40 -15.31
CA HIS A 165 2.52 -1.92 -14.11
C HIS A 165 4.04 -1.73 -14.13
N THR A 166 4.72 -2.04 -15.25
CA THR A 166 6.17 -1.89 -15.39
C THR A 166 6.62 -0.44 -15.20
N HIS A 167 5.90 0.54 -15.74
CA HIS A 167 6.23 1.96 -15.50
C HIS A 167 6.13 2.36 -14.03
N CYS A 168 5.21 1.74 -13.28
CA CYS A 168 4.97 2.09 -11.88
C CYS A 168 5.80 1.29 -10.86
N TRP A 169 6.11 0.03 -11.14
CA TRP A 169 6.54 -0.96 -10.14
C TRP A 169 7.79 -1.77 -10.52
N ASP A 170 8.41 -1.50 -11.68
CA ASP A 170 9.58 -2.28 -12.10
C ASP A 170 10.78 -2.13 -11.14
N THR A 171 11.61 -3.16 -11.07
CA THR A 171 12.76 -3.29 -10.17
C THR A 171 13.90 -2.33 -10.55
N ALA A 172 14.82 -2.10 -9.62
CA ALA A 172 16.07 -1.35 -9.82
C ALA A 172 17.16 -2.14 -10.58
N SER A 173 16.81 -3.27 -11.21
CA SER A 173 17.76 -4.11 -11.93
C SER A 173 18.44 -3.39 -13.09
N ILE A 174 19.58 -3.92 -13.53
CA ILE A 174 20.30 -3.39 -14.69
C ILE A 174 19.41 -3.55 -15.92
N LYS A 175 19.18 -2.45 -16.64
CA LYS A 175 18.30 -2.44 -17.82
C LYS A 175 19.11 -2.58 -19.10
N THR A 176 18.45 -3.12 -20.12
CA THR A 176 19.01 -3.27 -21.46
C THR A 176 19.37 -1.92 -22.04
N GLY A 177 20.59 -1.76 -22.56
CA GLY A 177 21.00 -0.55 -23.26
C GLY A 177 20.41 -0.49 -24.66
N VAL A 178 19.93 0.69 -25.04
CA VAL A 178 19.24 0.94 -26.30
C VAL A 178 19.95 2.04 -27.10
N VAL A 179 19.77 2.02 -28.42
CA VAL A 179 20.32 3.05 -29.29
C VAL A 179 19.68 4.40 -28.95
N GLY A 180 20.51 5.43 -28.78
CA GLY A 180 20.06 6.79 -28.43
C GLY A 180 19.95 7.06 -26.92
N ASP A 181 20.12 6.07 -26.04
CA ASP A 181 20.23 6.32 -24.61
C ASP A 181 21.64 6.89 -24.29
N PRO A 182 21.74 8.14 -23.77
CA PRO A 182 23.01 8.83 -23.57
C PRO A 182 23.87 8.23 -22.44
N GLN A 183 23.32 7.33 -21.61
CA GLN A 183 24.00 6.77 -20.45
C GLN A 183 24.34 5.28 -20.60
N VAL A 184 24.12 4.70 -21.77
CA VAL A 184 24.51 3.31 -22.06
C VAL A 184 26.01 3.15 -21.96
N LYS A 185 26.44 2.14 -21.19
CA LYS A 185 27.82 1.66 -21.16
C LYS A 185 27.83 0.15 -21.36
N SER A 186 28.59 -0.32 -22.34
CA SER A 186 28.70 -1.75 -22.67
C SER A 186 27.34 -2.45 -22.86
N GLY A 187 26.41 -1.79 -23.55
CA GLY A 187 25.08 -2.33 -23.85
C GLY A 187 24.12 -2.40 -22.66
N LYS A 188 24.43 -1.72 -21.53
CA LYS A 188 23.62 -1.73 -20.31
C LYS A 188 23.49 -0.32 -19.72
N THR A 189 22.39 -0.10 -19.00
CA THR A 189 22.14 1.12 -18.20
C THR A 189 21.92 0.74 -16.75
N THR A 190 22.72 1.32 -15.84
CA THR A 190 22.76 0.97 -14.39
C THR A 190 22.29 2.13 -13.51
N GLY A 191 21.99 1.85 -12.23
CA GLY A 191 21.59 2.86 -11.24
C GLY A 191 20.15 3.35 -11.40
N ASN A 192 19.26 2.52 -11.96
CA ASN A 192 17.86 2.86 -12.10
C ASN A 192 17.16 2.73 -10.74
N PRO A 193 16.34 3.70 -10.32
CA PRO A 193 15.47 3.50 -9.18
C PRO A 193 14.36 2.49 -9.52
N THR A 194 13.72 1.93 -8.50
CA THR A 194 12.43 1.25 -8.68
C THR A 194 11.41 2.22 -9.28
N GLY A 195 10.37 1.69 -9.92
CA GLY A 195 9.27 2.51 -10.40
C GLY A 195 8.68 3.41 -9.31
N PRO A 196 8.04 4.54 -9.66
CA PRO A 196 7.59 5.53 -8.68
C PRO A 196 6.68 4.96 -7.59
N LEU A 197 5.70 4.11 -7.93
CA LEU A 197 4.84 3.46 -6.95
C LEU A 197 5.60 2.43 -6.11
N GLY A 198 6.59 1.75 -6.68
CA GLY A 198 7.49 0.85 -5.94
C GLY A 198 8.30 1.54 -4.84
N GLN A 199 8.35 2.86 -4.82
CA GLN A 199 8.99 3.61 -3.74
C GLN A 199 8.07 3.84 -2.53
N LEU A 200 6.76 3.60 -2.69
CA LEU A 200 5.70 3.97 -1.75
C LEU A 200 5.12 2.75 -1.03
N GLY A 201 4.48 2.99 0.11
CA GLY A 201 3.38 2.16 0.59
C GLY A 201 2.10 2.82 0.14
N VAL A 202 1.53 2.35 -0.98
CA VAL A 202 0.38 3.00 -1.61
C VAL A 202 -0.84 2.91 -0.69
N VAL A 203 -1.48 4.04 -0.47
CA VAL A 203 -2.75 4.20 0.26
C VAL A 203 -3.78 4.72 -0.74
N LEU A 204 -4.81 3.93 -1.00
CA LEU A 204 -5.85 4.22 -1.98
C LEU A 204 -7.23 4.22 -1.30
N PRO A 205 -7.85 5.38 -1.10
CA PRO A 205 -9.28 5.47 -0.78
C PRO A 205 -10.14 4.81 -1.86
N VAL A 206 -11.09 3.98 -1.46
CA VAL A 206 -12.02 3.27 -2.35
C VAL A 206 -13.45 3.49 -1.85
N GLY A 207 -14.33 3.84 -2.79
CA GLY A 207 -15.74 4.14 -2.52
C GLY A 207 -16.69 2.98 -2.84
N ARG A 208 -17.99 3.28 -2.90
CA ARG A 208 -19.04 2.31 -3.25
C ARG A 208 -19.08 2.03 -4.75
N THR A 209 -18.66 3.00 -5.54
CA THR A 209 -18.58 2.95 -7.00
C THR A 209 -17.19 3.36 -7.48
N LEU A 210 -16.88 3.05 -8.74
CA LEU A 210 -15.65 3.48 -9.38
C LEU A 210 -15.66 5.01 -9.56
N TYR A 211 -16.82 5.62 -9.78
CA TYR A 211 -16.99 7.09 -9.73
C TYR A 211 -16.47 7.67 -8.41
N GLU A 212 -16.98 7.16 -7.27
CA GLU A 212 -16.56 7.61 -5.96
C GLU A 212 -15.06 7.34 -5.74
N THR A 213 -14.58 6.17 -6.16
CA THR A 213 -13.15 5.82 -6.07
C THR A 213 -12.28 6.81 -6.85
N VAL A 214 -12.66 7.19 -8.08
CA VAL A 214 -11.96 8.21 -8.84
C VAL A 214 -11.97 9.53 -8.06
N LEU A 215 -13.14 10.00 -7.62
CA LEU A 215 -13.29 11.30 -6.95
C LEU A 215 -12.54 11.40 -5.61
N LEU A 216 -12.52 10.32 -4.81
CA LEU A 216 -11.77 10.24 -3.55
C LEU A 216 -10.24 10.32 -3.74
N ASN A 217 -9.75 10.04 -4.95
CA ASN A 217 -8.32 10.07 -5.29
C ASN A 217 -7.94 11.35 -6.07
N LEU A 218 -8.83 12.34 -6.18
CA LEU A 218 -8.55 13.64 -6.78
C LEU A 218 -8.24 14.70 -5.69
N PRO A 219 -7.02 15.28 -5.69
CA PRO A 219 -6.72 16.42 -4.83
C PRO A 219 -7.54 17.66 -5.21
N ILE A 220 -8.06 18.37 -4.21
CA ILE A 220 -8.76 19.67 -4.37
C ILE A 220 -7.74 20.79 -4.60
N GLY A 221 -8.11 21.79 -5.43
CA GLY A 221 -7.44 23.09 -5.47
C GLY A 221 -6.06 23.12 -6.14
N ARG A 222 -5.71 22.11 -6.94
CA ARG A 222 -4.40 22.02 -7.63
C ARG A 222 -4.50 22.10 -9.15
N ALA A 223 -5.20 23.11 -9.65
CA ALA A 223 -5.27 23.35 -11.08
C ALA A 223 -4.01 24.08 -11.58
N GLY A 224 -3.56 23.73 -12.80
CA GLY A 224 -2.81 24.66 -13.64
C GLY A 224 -1.33 24.89 -13.32
N LEU A 225 -0.59 23.89 -12.79
CA LEU A 225 0.87 23.98 -12.75
C LEU A 225 1.41 24.08 -14.20
N SER A 226 2.12 25.17 -14.50
CA SER A 226 2.66 25.41 -15.84
C SER A 226 3.55 24.25 -16.29
N GLY A 227 3.14 23.58 -17.38
CA GLY A 227 3.87 22.45 -17.95
C GLY A 227 3.51 21.07 -17.36
N ASP A 228 2.56 20.98 -16.43
CA ASP A 228 1.99 19.70 -16.00
C ASP A 228 1.13 19.10 -17.11
N ARG A 229 1.53 17.93 -17.59
CA ARG A 229 0.91 17.24 -18.73
C ARG A 229 1.09 15.74 -18.58
N PRO A 230 0.08 14.94 -18.94
CA PRO A 230 0.21 13.50 -18.98
C PRO A 230 1.13 13.04 -20.12
N GLN A 231 1.65 11.83 -20.01
CA GLN A 231 2.65 11.28 -20.95
C GLN A 231 2.20 11.28 -22.41
N TRP A 232 0.91 11.05 -22.71
CA TRP A 232 0.40 11.04 -24.09
C TRP A 232 0.43 12.42 -24.76
N ARG A 233 0.63 13.49 -23.99
CA ARG A 233 0.86 14.86 -24.48
C ARG A 233 2.36 15.24 -24.50
N ARG A 234 3.27 14.35 -24.09
CA ARG A 234 4.74 14.52 -24.13
C ARG A 234 5.36 13.72 -25.28
N ARG A 235 4.97 14.05 -26.51
CA ARG A 235 5.35 13.31 -27.72
C ARG A 235 6.16 14.12 -28.73
N ASP A 236 6.44 15.38 -28.42
CA ASP A 236 7.21 16.26 -29.30
C ASP A 236 8.63 15.70 -29.52
N LEU A 237 9.05 15.63 -30.78
CA LEU A 237 10.37 15.14 -31.16
C LEU A 237 11.32 16.28 -31.50
N ASP A 238 10.78 17.49 -31.72
CA ASP A 238 11.53 18.66 -32.12
C ASP A 238 11.90 19.50 -30.90
N GLY A 239 13.19 19.83 -30.77
CA GLY A 239 13.71 20.64 -29.66
C GLY A 239 14.57 19.86 -28.66
N LYS A 240 14.98 20.53 -27.58
CA LYS A 240 15.90 19.92 -26.61
C LYS A 240 15.14 18.96 -25.68
N PRO A 241 15.66 17.74 -25.42
CA PRO A 241 15.00 16.77 -24.54
C PRO A 241 14.65 17.29 -23.12
N GLN A 242 15.42 18.26 -22.61
CA GLN A 242 15.20 18.90 -21.32
C GLN A 242 13.98 19.84 -21.32
N GLU A 243 13.56 20.31 -22.49
CA GLU A 243 12.44 21.22 -22.68
C GLU A 243 11.18 20.45 -23.08
N THR A 244 11.29 19.53 -24.04
CA THR A 244 10.14 18.73 -24.54
C THR A 244 9.66 17.69 -23.54
N LEU A 245 10.58 17.15 -22.73
CA LEU A 245 10.33 16.04 -21.80
C LEU A 245 9.70 14.82 -22.49
N SER A 246 10.00 14.62 -23.77
CA SER A 246 9.35 13.64 -24.62
C SER A 246 9.60 12.20 -24.17
N CYS A 247 8.53 11.44 -23.98
CA CYS A 247 8.61 10.01 -23.66
C CYS A 247 8.61 9.11 -24.90
N ALA A 248 8.50 9.68 -26.10
CA ALA A 248 8.48 8.94 -27.36
C ALA A 248 9.87 8.45 -27.79
N THR A 249 10.94 8.92 -27.14
CA THR A 249 12.34 8.67 -27.52
C THR A 249 13.08 7.81 -26.47
N PRO A 250 14.22 7.20 -26.85
CA PRO A 250 15.10 6.50 -25.90
C PRO A 250 15.81 7.41 -24.90
N VAL A 251 15.79 8.73 -25.11
CA VAL A 251 16.45 9.70 -24.23
C VAL A 251 15.65 9.83 -22.93
N TRP A 252 16.36 9.86 -21.81
CA TRP A 252 15.80 10.02 -20.48
C TRP A 252 16.67 10.93 -19.62
N GLN A 253 16.09 11.45 -18.54
CA GLN A 253 16.78 12.35 -17.62
C GLN A 253 16.37 12.11 -16.17
N THR A 254 17.20 12.61 -15.25
CA THR A 254 16.85 12.75 -13.83
C THR A 254 16.21 14.13 -13.66
N ARG A 255 14.96 14.19 -13.18
CA ARG A 255 14.23 15.46 -12.99
C ARG A 255 13.14 15.35 -11.92
N ALA A 256 12.68 16.50 -11.42
CA ALA A 256 11.44 16.58 -10.65
C ALA A 256 10.18 16.50 -11.56
N ALA A 257 9.06 16.09 -10.97
CA ALA A 257 7.75 16.14 -11.63
C ALA A 257 7.24 17.57 -11.76
N LYS A 258 6.59 17.89 -12.88
CA LYS A 258 6.02 19.22 -13.13
C LYS A 258 4.67 19.44 -12.45
N GLY A 259 3.99 18.35 -12.09
CA GLY A 259 2.72 18.36 -11.37
C GLY A 259 2.13 16.95 -11.26
N PRO A 260 0.88 16.82 -10.79
CA PRO A 260 0.21 15.53 -10.63
C PRO A 260 0.08 14.73 -11.93
N LEU A 261 -0.28 15.34 -13.07
CA LEU A 261 -0.46 14.61 -14.32
C LEU A 261 0.85 13.97 -14.80
N ASP A 262 1.95 14.71 -14.72
CA ASP A 262 3.29 14.25 -15.04
C ASP A 262 3.79 13.18 -14.06
N LEU A 263 3.52 13.36 -12.76
CA LEU A 263 3.90 12.38 -11.72
C LEU A 263 3.12 11.07 -11.86
N TRP A 264 1.82 11.13 -12.12
CA TRP A 264 0.95 9.96 -12.20
C TRP A 264 1.21 9.13 -13.45
N THR A 265 1.51 9.80 -14.57
CA THR A 265 1.83 9.16 -15.85
C THR A 265 3.34 9.00 -16.10
N TRP A 266 4.15 9.08 -15.04
CA TRP A 266 5.61 9.08 -15.13
C TRP A 266 6.15 7.87 -15.90
N GLN A 267 6.99 8.14 -16.91
CA GLN A 267 7.57 7.12 -17.78
C GLN A 267 8.94 6.67 -17.24
N SER A 268 8.92 5.88 -16.15
CA SER A 268 10.14 5.45 -15.46
C SER A 268 10.98 4.45 -16.27
N ARG A 269 10.38 3.86 -17.31
CA ARG A 269 11.02 2.99 -18.29
C ARG A 269 10.80 3.53 -19.69
N ARG A 270 11.57 3.03 -20.65
CA ARG A 270 11.24 3.11 -22.07
C ARG A 270 10.92 1.70 -22.54
N ILE A 271 9.71 1.51 -23.05
CA ILE A 271 9.18 0.19 -23.37
C ILE A 271 8.75 0.15 -24.83
N ARG A 272 8.92 -1.01 -25.46
CA ARG A 272 8.33 -1.33 -26.76
C ARG A 272 7.80 -2.77 -26.74
N LEU A 273 6.55 -2.93 -27.12
CA LEU A 273 5.89 -4.21 -27.33
C LEU A 273 6.05 -4.64 -28.78
N PHE A 274 6.19 -5.95 -29.01
CA PHE A 274 6.26 -6.53 -30.35
C PHE A 274 5.05 -7.46 -30.54
N PRO A 275 3.96 -6.96 -31.13
CA PRO A 275 2.80 -7.79 -31.45
C PRO A 275 3.11 -8.73 -32.62
N GLU A 276 2.51 -9.92 -32.59
CA GLU A 276 2.53 -10.89 -33.67
C GLU A 276 1.21 -11.65 -33.79
N GLN A 277 0.92 -12.15 -34.98
CA GLN A 277 -0.25 -12.98 -35.23
C GLN A 277 0.08 -14.42 -34.83
N THR A 278 -0.73 -14.99 -33.94
CA THR A 278 -0.66 -16.41 -33.53
C THR A 278 -1.97 -17.13 -33.92
N GLU A 279 -2.02 -18.44 -33.71
CA GLU A 279 -3.27 -19.22 -33.86
C GLU A 279 -4.39 -18.72 -32.92
N ALA A 280 -4.02 -18.21 -31.75
CA ALA A 280 -4.96 -17.68 -30.76
C ALA A 280 -5.33 -16.20 -30.98
N GLY A 281 -4.86 -15.58 -32.08
CA GLY A 281 -5.05 -14.17 -32.40
C GLY A 281 -3.79 -13.32 -32.20
N VAL A 282 -3.95 -12.00 -32.15
CA VAL A 282 -2.82 -11.08 -31.90
C VAL A 282 -2.30 -11.30 -30.47
N ARG A 283 -0.98 -11.48 -30.32
CA ARG A 283 -0.30 -11.66 -29.04
C ARG A 283 0.96 -10.81 -28.96
N VAL A 284 1.39 -10.53 -27.74
CA VAL A 284 2.69 -9.92 -27.43
C VAL A 284 3.56 -10.97 -26.75
N THR A 285 4.57 -11.46 -27.47
CA THR A 285 5.50 -12.49 -27.00
C THR A 285 6.88 -11.92 -26.70
N ARG A 286 7.21 -10.76 -27.29
CA ARG A 286 8.51 -10.09 -27.17
C ARG A 286 8.37 -8.63 -26.78
N VAL A 287 9.35 -8.15 -26.03
CA VAL A 287 9.40 -6.80 -25.47
C VAL A 287 10.82 -6.26 -25.42
N LEU A 288 10.93 -4.93 -25.33
CA LEU A 288 12.13 -4.23 -24.88
C LEU A 288 11.78 -3.35 -23.68
N VAL A 289 12.56 -3.47 -22.62
CA VAL A 289 12.45 -2.64 -21.41
C VAL A 289 13.81 -2.02 -21.11
N ALA A 290 13.89 -0.71 -21.26
CA ALA A 290 15.09 0.10 -21.03
C ALA A 290 14.86 1.11 -19.91
N ALA A 291 15.94 1.79 -19.49
CA ALA A 291 15.86 2.89 -18.53
C ALA A 291 14.98 4.02 -19.09
N GLY A 292 14.17 4.63 -18.22
CA GLY A 292 13.40 5.83 -18.51
C GLY A 292 13.74 6.94 -17.52
N ASP A 293 12.84 7.91 -17.39
CA ASP A 293 13.10 9.09 -16.56
C ASP A 293 13.22 8.73 -15.08
N ARG A 294 14.19 9.32 -14.41
CA ARG A 294 14.44 9.11 -12.98
C ARG A 294 13.83 10.26 -12.21
N LEU A 295 12.89 9.94 -11.34
CA LEU A 295 12.33 10.91 -10.42
C LEU A 295 13.40 11.27 -9.38
N GLU A 296 13.77 12.55 -9.28
CA GLU A 296 14.82 13.03 -8.36
C GLU A 296 14.54 12.65 -6.90
N SER A 297 13.30 12.88 -6.47
CA SER A 297 12.78 12.48 -5.18
C SER A 297 11.26 12.40 -5.26
N THR A 298 10.63 11.62 -4.39
CA THR A 298 9.17 11.61 -4.28
C THR A 298 8.71 12.96 -3.74
N PRO A 299 7.96 13.77 -4.53
CA PRO A 299 7.57 15.10 -4.11
C PRO A 299 6.50 15.03 -3.01
N THR A 300 6.88 15.38 -1.78
CA THR A 300 6.00 15.44 -0.61
C THR A 300 4.68 16.15 -0.89
N ASP A 301 4.75 17.31 -1.54
CA ASP A 301 3.54 18.09 -1.77
C ASP A 301 2.69 17.43 -2.84
N LEU A 302 3.26 16.91 -3.93
CA LEU A 302 2.50 16.39 -5.08
C LEU A 302 1.99 14.95 -4.92
N GLU A 303 2.64 14.11 -4.11
CA GLU A 303 2.31 12.70 -3.98
C GLU A 303 1.18 12.46 -2.98
N PRO A 304 -0.03 12.05 -3.41
CA PRO A 304 -1.17 11.99 -2.53
C PRO A 304 -1.43 10.57 -1.97
N HIS A 305 -0.79 9.53 -2.49
CA HIS A 305 -1.12 8.13 -2.21
C HIS A 305 -0.12 7.44 -1.25
N THR A 306 0.58 8.15 -0.38
CA THR A 306 1.50 7.52 0.59
C THR A 306 1.45 8.22 1.94
N THR A 307 1.65 7.45 3.01
CA THR A 307 2.05 8.02 4.31
C THR A 307 3.55 8.30 4.32
N TRP A 308 3.99 9.12 5.27
CA TRP A 308 5.37 9.60 5.36
C TRP A 308 5.96 9.31 6.74
N THR A 309 7.25 8.99 6.76
CA THR A 309 8.06 8.98 7.99
C THR A 309 8.82 10.29 8.08
N LEU A 310 8.71 10.94 9.24
CA LEU A 310 9.43 12.16 9.62
C LEU A 310 10.65 11.76 10.46
N ASP A 311 11.85 12.00 9.94
CA ASP A 311 13.08 11.75 10.68
C ASP A 311 13.36 12.98 11.57
N THR A 312 12.96 12.89 12.86
CA THR A 312 13.06 13.96 13.88
C THR A 312 14.48 14.20 14.39
N THR A 313 15.45 13.36 14.04
CA THR A 313 16.85 13.62 14.33
C THR A 313 17.38 14.63 13.31
N GLY A 314 17.40 15.91 13.65
CA GLY A 314 17.91 17.03 12.82
C GLY A 314 19.36 16.93 12.31
N SER A 315 19.98 15.75 12.34
CA SER A 315 21.13 15.43 11.50
C SER A 315 20.61 14.89 10.17
N ALA A 316 20.62 15.74 9.16
CA ALA A 316 20.77 15.33 7.76
C ALA A 316 21.86 14.24 7.67
N ARG A 317 21.45 12.97 7.69
CA ARG A 317 22.41 11.87 7.55
C ARG A 317 22.93 11.93 6.12
N THR A 318 24.19 12.33 5.98
CA THR A 318 24.90 12.23 4.72
C THR A 318 25.15 10.76 4.43
N ARG A 319 24.39 10.22 3.47
CA ARG A 319 24.62 8.86 2.99
C ARG A 319 25.67 8.94 1.90
N LYS A 320 26.85 8.35 2.13
CA LYS A 320 27.85 8.13 1.09
C LYS A 320 27.56 6.80 0.43
N THR A 321 27.16 6.82 -0.83
CA THR A 321 26.99 5.62 -1.65
C THR A 321 27.73 5.86 -2.96
N ASN A 322 28.72 5.02 -3.27
CA ASN A 322 29.56 5.10 -4.48
C ASN A 322 30.18 6.50 -4.73
N GLY A 323 30.78 7.11 -3.71
CA GLY A 323 31.47 8.40 -3.83
C GLY A 323 30.55 9.63 -3.96
N ARG A 324 29.22 9.45 -4.04
CA ARG A 324 28.24 10.53 -4.00
C ARG A 324 27.69 10.70 -2.58
N THR A 325 27.78 11.92 -2.09
CA THR A 325 27.20 12.36 -0.81
C THR A 325 25.77 12.83 -1.09
N SER A 326 24.76 12.10 -0.60
CA SER A 326 23.36 12.56 -0.64
C SER A 326 22.88 12.92 0.76
N VAL A 327 22.20 14.06 0.88
CA VAL A 327 21.48 14.44 2.10
C VAL A 327 20.22 13.58 2.19
N ALA A 328 20.06 12.79 3.25
CA ALA A 328 18.80 12.09 3.49
C ALA A 328 17.68 13.14 3.68
N ALA A 329 16.60 13.02 2.90
CA ALA A 329 15.44 13.89 3.05
C ALA A 329 14.84 13.70 4.46
N ALA A 330 14.51 14.81 5.12
CA ALA A 330 13.89 14.80 6.46
C ALA A 330 12.52 14.09 6.48
N VAL A 331 11.91 13.92 5.31
CA VAL A 331 10.63 13.26 5.10
C VAL A 331 10.79 12.24 3.98
N ARG A 332 10.36 11.00 4.23
CA ARG A 332 10.46 9.89 3.27
C ARG A 332 9.17 9.09 3.17
N PRO A 333 8.80 8.57 1.97
CA PRO A 333 7.65 7.70 1.84
C PRO A 333 7.78 6.48 2.77
N ARG A 334 6.71 6.16 3.48
CA ARG A 334 6.62 4.96 4.31
C ARG A 334 6.16 3.80 3.42
N ARG A 335 6.97 2.74 3.34
CA ARG A 335 6.59 1.49 2.67
C ARG A 335 5.84 0.59 3.64
N HIS A 336 4.93 -0.22 3.10
CA HIS A 336 4.26 -1.28 3.85
C HIS A 336 5.27 -2.36 4.26
N GLN A 337 5.09 -2.94 5.45
CA GLN A 337 5.99 -3.95 5.99
C GLN A 337 5.47 -5.36 5.67
N PRO A 338 6.29 -6.25 5.06
CA PRO A 338 5.89 -7.63 4.82
C PRO A 338 5.49 -8.35 6.11
N GLY A 339 4.49 -9.23 6.00
CA GLY A 339 3.99 -10.02 7.13
C GLY A 339 3.23 -9.25 8.21
N LYS A 340 2.98 -7.94 8.04
CA LYS A 340 2.17 -7.15 8.97
C LYS A 340 0.81 -6.80 8.35
N ALA A 341 -0.25 -7.11 9.09
CA ALA A 341 -1.60 -6.64 8.76
C ALA A 341 -1.66 -5.10 8.79
N ALA A 342 -2.46 -4.53 7.91
CA ALA A 342 -2.56 -3.09 7.70
C ALA A 342 -2.98 -2.30 8.94
N TRP A 343 -3.89 -2.86 9.75
CA TRP A 343 -4.42 -2.20 10.95
C TRP A 343 -3.33 -1.97 12.01
N ARG A 344 -2.25 -2.75 12.00
CA ARG A 344 -1.07 -2.51 12.86
C ARG A 344 -0.33 -1.22 12.50
N GLY A 345 -0.61 -0.66 11.32
CA GLY A 345 -0.06 0.59 10.83
C GLY A 345 -0.99 1.80 10.96
N LEU A 346 -2.11 1.69 11.70
CA LEU A 346 -3.11 2.76 11.87
C LEU A 346 -2.50 4.07 12.38
N GLU A 347 -1.47 4.00 13.23
CA GLU A 347 -0.75 5.19 13.73
C GLU A 347 -0.31 6.14 12.61
N ALA A 348 0.12 5.62 11.46
CA ALA A 348 0.59 6.44 10.35
C ALA A 348 -0.54 6.83 9.39
N LEU A 349 -1.61 6.03 9.31
CA LEU A 349 -2.79 6.33 8.51
C LEU A 349 -3.63 7.44 9.16
N LEU A 350 -3.66 7.48 10.49
CA LEU A 350 -4.40 8.45 11.29
C LEU A 350 -3.52 9.62 11.77
N ALA A 351 -2.22 9.61 11.48
CA ALA A 351 -1.30 10.64 11.90
C ALA A 351 -1.70 12.01 11.37
N THR A 352 -1.91 12.97 12.27
CA THR A 352 -2.04 14.39 11.92
C THR A 352 -0.70 15.10 12.09
N ASP A 353 -0.51 16.22 11.39
CA ASP A 353 0.69 17.06 11.54
C ASP A 353 0.82 17.69 12.94
N ARG A 354 -0.10 17.40 13.87
CA ARG A 354 0.07 17.68 15.30
C ARG A 354 1.16 16.78 15.88
N GLN A 355 2.35 17.37 15.86
CA GLN A 355 3.47 17.07 16.72
C GLN A 355 3.05 16.74 18.17
N ASP A 356 2.95 15.46 18.51
CA ASP A 356 3.26 15.01 19.87
C ASP A 356 4.77 15.14 20.07
N GLN A 357 5.22 16.38 20.29
CA GLN A 357 6.54 16.68 20.82
C GLN A 357 6.58 16.23 22.29
N ASP A 358 6.87 14.96 22.51
CA ASP A 358 7.61 14.56 23.71
C ASP A 358 9.10 14.65 23.35
N PRO A 359 9.80 15.78 23.61
CA PRO A 359 11.19 16.00 23.21
C PRO A 359 12.16 15.00 23.86
N THR A 360 11.70 14.19 24.80
CA THR A 360 12.50 13.14 25.46
C THR A 360 12.44 11.79 24.74
N LYS A 361 11.48 11.56 23.84
CA LYS A 361 11.34 10.30 23.09
C LYS A 361 11.88 10.48 21.67
N LYS A 362 12.98 9.77 21.37
CA LYS A 362 13.52 9.58 20.01
C LYS A 362 12.58 8.75 19.13
N ARG A 363 11.34 9.19 18.91
CA ARG A 363 10.39 8.53 18.01
C ARG A 363 10.43 9.20 16.64
N THR A 364 10.37 8.36 15.61
CA THR A 364 10.10 8.79 14.24
C THR A 364 8.65 9.30 14.20
N GLY A 365 8.44 10.49 13.64
CA GLY A 365 7.09 11.02 13.45
C GLY A 365 6.45 10.41 12.21
N PHE A 366 5.13 10.47 12.12
CA PHE A 366 4.40 10.11 10.91
C PHE A 366 3.60 11.31 10.42
N ARG A 367 3.37 11.34 9.11
CA ARG A 367 2.36 12.20 8.48
C ARG A 367 1.52 11.31 7.58
N THR A 368 0.20 11.44 7.67
CA THR A 368 -0.70 10.67 6.81
C THR A 368 -0.59 11.06 5.34
N SER A 369 -1.32 10.35 4.48
CA SER A 369 -1.43 10.68 3.05
C SER A 369 -2.27 11.92 2.83
N ALA A 370 -1.96 12.72 1.81
CA ALA A 370 -2.71 13.94 1.51
C ALA A 370 -4.19 13.65 1.25
N LEU A 371 -4.55 12.48 0.70
CA LEU A 371 -5.95 12.10 0.49
C LEU A 371 -6.69 11.86 1.80
N LEU A 372 -6.08 11.12 2.74
CA LEU A 372 -6.72 10.90 4.05
C LEU A 372 -6.83 12.20 4.85
N ASP A 373 -5.85 13.09 4.76
CA ASP A 373 -5.95 14.41 5.38
C ASP A 373 -7.03 15.28 4.73
N GLN A 374 -7.15 15.24 3.40
CA GLN A 374 -8.27 15.88 2.69
C GLN A 374 -9.63 15.29 3.11
N LEU A 375 -9.74 13.97 3.25
CA LEU A 375 -10.99 13.33 3.69
C LEU A 375 -11.35 13.66 5.15
N ARG A 376 -10.35 13.90 6.01
CA ARG A 376 -10.57 14.43 7.37
C ARG A 376 -11.27 15.79 7.32
N GLU A 377 -10.81 16.69 6.45
CA GLU A 377 -11.41 18.02 6.26
C GLU A 377 -12.80 17.97 5.64
N LEU A 378 -13.05 16.98 4.77
CA LEU A 378 -14.32 16.80 4.08
C LEU A 378 -15.36 16.00 4.88
N ARG A 379 -15.00 15.45 6.05
CA ARG A 379 -15.84 14.49 6.78
C ARG A 379 -17.25 14.99 7.06
N ASP A 380 -17.38 16.27 7.41
CA ASP A 380 -18.66 16.90 7.76
C ASP A 380 -19.55 17.15 6.53
N LEU A 381 -19.00 16.99 5.32
CA LEU A 381 -19.70 17.08 4.04
C LEU A 381 -20.06 15.70 3.46
N MET A 382 -19.69 14.63 4.15
CA MET A 382 -19.94 13.24 3.78
C MET A 382 -20.93 12.59 4.75
N PRO A 383 -21.64 11.51 4.35
CA PRO A 383 -22.46 10.74 5.28
C PRO A 383 -21.62 10.16 6.43
N GLU A 384 -22.06 10.34 7.69
CA GLU A 384 -21.34 9.90 8.89
C GLU A 384 -20.96 8.40 8.84
N GLY A 385 -21.89 7.56 8.37
CA GLY A 385 -21.69 6.12 8.19
C GLY A 385 -21.05 5.70 6.86
N TYR A 386 -20.41 6.62 6.13
CA TYR A 386 -19.84 6.33 4.82
C TYR A 386 -18.85 5.16 4.89
N PRO A 387 -19.03 4.08 4.10
CA PRO A 387 -18.24 2.87 4.22
C PRO A 387 -16.90 2.96 3.49
N LEU A 388 -16.08 3.97 3.83
CA LEU A 388 -14.76 4.17 3.25
C LEU A 388 -13.92 2.89 3.38
N GLN A 389 -13.37 2.45 2.26
CA GLN A 389 -12.33 1.43 2.22
C GLN A 389 -11.00 2.10 1.94
N VAL A 390 -9.93 1.61 2.55
CA VAL A 390 -8.57 2.03 2.27
C VAL A 390 -7.80 0.80 1.82
N GLU A 391 -7.49 0.74 0.54
CA GLU A 391 -6.63 -0.30 -0.03
C GLU A 391 -5.16 0.08 0.14
N LEU A 392 -4.39 -0.83 0.71
CA LEU A 392 -2.95 -0.71 0.92
C LEU A 392 -2.23 -1.65 -0.03
N THR A 393 -1.38 -1.10 -0.90
CA THR A 393 -0.64 -1.89 -1.88
C THR A 393 0.85 -1.54 -1.86
N GLY A 394 1.72 -2.54 -2.00
CA GLY A 394 3.16 -2.32 -2.05
C GLY A 394 3.93 -3.50 -2.64
N ILE A 395 5.21 -3.28 -2.93
CA ILE A 395 6.14 -4.34 -3.32
C ILE A 395 7.33 -4.34 -2.35
N ALA A 396 7.65 -5.52 -1.81
CA ALA A 396 8.90 -5.75 -1.15
C ALA A 396 9.93 -6.18 -2.20
N TYR A 397 10.97 -5.36 -2.38
CA TYR A 397 12.07 -5.69 -3.26
C TYR A 397 13.24 -6.24 -2.45
N GLY A 398 13.88 -7.27 -3.01
CA GLY A 398 15.01 -7.93 -2.38
C GLY A 398 16.35 -7.24 -2.63
N ASN A 399 17.39 -8.06 -2.77
CA ASN A 399 18.77 -7.61 -2.92
C ASN A 399 18.93 -6.46 -3.93
N GLN A 400 19.43 -5.32 -3.45
CA GLN A 400 19.60 -4.06 -4.22
C GLN A 400 18.34 -3.58 -4.97
N SER A 401 17.17 -4.00 -4.50
CA SER A 401 15.88 -3.80 -5.16
C SER A 401 15.81 -4.36 -6.61
N ALA A 402 16.62 -5.38 -6.93
CA ALA A 402 16.72 -5.94 -8.27
C ALA A 402 15.73 -7.09 -8.55
N VAL A 403 15.09 -7.63 -7.50
CA VAL A 403 14.12 -8.73 -7.57
C VAL A 403 12.88 -8.38 -6.74
N VAL A 404 11.75 -9.00 -7.08
CA VAL A 404 10.51 -8.90 -6.30
C VAL A 404 10.50 -10.06 -5.31
N GLU A 405 10.45 -9.76 -4.01
CA GLU A 405 10.37 -10.78 -2.95
C GLU A 405 8.92 -11.02 -2.53
N ASP A 406 8.11 -9.96 -2.46
CA ASP A 406 6.73 -10.04 -2.00
C ASP A 406 5.86 -8.93 -2.60
N VAL A 407 4.56 -9.21 -2.73
CA VAL A 407 3.53 -8.25 -3.13
C VAL A 407 2.56 -8.11 -1.98
N LEU A 408 2.43 -6.89 -1.47
CA LEU A 408 1.64 -6.56 -0.30
C LEU A 408 0.30 -6.01 -0.75
N PHE A 409 -0.78 -6.59 -0.22
CA PHE A 409 -2.13 -6.08 -0.39
C PHE A 409 -2.95 -6.29 0.89
N ASP A 410 -3.67 -5.26 1.28
CA ASP A 410 -4.65 -5.32 2.36
C ASP A 410 -5.74 -4.26 2.14
N THR A 411 -6.88 -4.41 2.79
CA THR A 411 -8.00 -3.47 2.73
C THR A 411 -8.55 -3.22 4.13
N ILE A 412 -8.62 -1.96 4.54
CA ILE A 412 -9.19 -1.56 5.83
C ILE A 412 -10.54 -0.87 5.61
N PRO A 413 -11.63 -1.31 6.26
CA PRO A 413 -12.87 -0.55 6.35
C PRO A 413 -12.71 0.60 7.35
N LEU A 414 -12.01 1.66 6.97
CA LEU A 414 -11.63 2.75 7.88
C LEU A 414 -12.86 3.63 8.20
N PRO A 415 -13.29 3.74 9.47
CA PRO A 415 -14.33 4.71 9.84
C PRO A 415 -13.88 6.13 9.51
N LEU A 416 -14.74 6.91 8.86
CA LEU A 416 -14.39 8.29 8.50
C LEU A 416 -14.16 9.17 9.74
N THR A 417 -14.93 8.93 10.80
CA THR A 417 -14.78 9.57 12.12
C THR A 417 -13.39 9.37 12.71
N ALA A 418 -12.77 8.20 12.47
CA ALA A 418 -11.44 7.89 12.96
C ALA A 418 -10.34 8.82 12.41
N LEU A 419 -10.60 9.58 11.34
CA LEU A 419 -9.62 10.54 10.82
C LEU A 419 -9.50 11.79 11.70
N ASP A 420 -10.48 12.05 12.57
CA ASP A 420 -10.46 13.19 13.49
C ASP A 420 -9.77 12.80 14.81
N PRO A 421 -8.63 13.42 15.18
CA PRO A 421 -7.91 13.11 16.43
C PRO A 421 -8.73 13.33 17.69
N ASP A 422 -9.73 14.21 17.63
CA ASP A 422 -10.58 14.55 18.77
C ASP A 422 -11.78 13.58 18.92
N SER A 423 -11.93 12.61 17.99
CA SER A 423 -13.02 11.63 18.01
C SER A 423 -12.80 10.49 19.00
N LEU A 424 -13.90 9.94 19.52
CA LEU A 424 -13.88 8.71 20.31
C LEU A 424 -13.39 7.52 19.48
N VAL A 425 -13.73 7.48 18.19
CA VAL A 425 -13.31 6.38 17.30
C VAL A 425 -11.80 6.38 17.06
N TYR A 426 -11.17 7.54 16.88
CA TYR A 426 -9.71 7.65 16.73
C TYR A 426 -8.98 7.08 17.94
N THR A 427 -9.35 7.53 19.14
CA THR A 427 -8.72 7.08 20.39
C THR A 427 -8.93 5.58 20.63
N SER A 428 -10.15 5.09 20.37
CA SER A 428 -10.51 3.67 20.47
C SER A 428 -9.67 2.78 19.55
N LEU A 429 -9.41 3.20 18.31
CA LEU A 429 -8.62 2.42 17.36
C LEU A 429 -7.14 2.36 17.71
N LEU A 430 -6.57 3.47 18.19
CA LEU A 430 -5.19 3.47 18.68
C LEU A 430 -5.03 2.63 19.94
N GLU A 431 -6.02 2.66 20.84
CA GLU A 431 -6.08 1.78 22.00
C GLU A 431 -6.08 0.31 21.58
N VAL A 432 -6.98 -0.10 20.68
CA VAL A 432 -7.06 -1.49 20.19
C VAL A 432 -5.75 -1.96 19.56
N ALA A 433 -5.11 -1.13 18.73
CA ALA A 433 -3.84 -1.47 18.11
C ALA A 433 -2.72 -1.65 19.14
N ASP A 434 -2.63 -0.76 20.14
CA ASP A 434 -1.66 -0.84 21.23
C ASP A 434 -1.91 -2.05 22.15
N GLN A 435 -3.18 -2.33 22.49
CA GLN A 435 -3.57 -3.52 23.25
C GLN A 435 -3.13 -4.80 22.53
N ALA A 436 -3.37 -4.93 21.23
CA ALA A 436 -3.00 -6.10 20.45
C ALA A 436 -1.47 -6.35 20.45
N GLU A 437 -0.66 -5.30 20.25
CA GLU A 437 0.81 -5.40 20.31
C GLU A 437 1.30 -5.74 21.73
N LYS A 438 0.68 -5.18 22.78
CA LYS A 438 0.99 -5.54 24.18
C LYS A 438 0.66 -6.99 24.50
N LEU A 439 -0.47 -7.52 24.01
CA LEU A 439 -0.84 -8.92 24.17
C LEU A 439 0.16 -9.84 23.45
N ALA A 440 0.51 -9.53 22.21
CA ALA A 440 1.54 -10.26 21.46
C ALA A 440 2.88 -10.26 22.21
N GLN A 441 3.27 -9.12 22.79
CA GLN A 441 4.46 -9.02 23.62
C GLN A 441 4.35 -9.85 24.90
N ALA A 442 3.18 -9.92 25.54
CA ALA A 442 2.96 -10.76 26.72
C ALA A 442 3.15 -12.25 26.39
N VAL A 443 2.60 -12.74 25.27
CA VAL A 443 2.82 -14.12 24.81
C VAL A 443 4.29 -14.36 24.44
N ASN A 444 4.95 -13.41 23.80
CA ASN A 444 6.38 -13.52 23.48
C ASN A 444 7.25 -13.60 24.75
N ASN A 445 6.91 -12.81 25.77
CA ASN A 445 7.58 -12.85 27.07
C ASN A 445 7.34 -14.19 27.77
N LEU A 446 6.11 -14.72 27.72
CA LEU A 446 5.79 -16.06 28.24
C LEU A 446 6.70 -17.12 27.60
N SER A 447 6.76 -17.16 26.26
CA SER A 447 7.61 -18.08 25.52
C SER A 447 9.09 -17.91 25.90
N ALA A 448 9.58 -16.67 26.00
CA ALA A 448 10.96 -16.40 26.37
C ALA A 448 11.30 -16.86 27.80
N ASP A 449 10.41 -16.63 28.77
CA ASP A 449 10.63 -17.02 30.16
C ASP A 449 10.56 -18.53 30.36
N LEU A 450 9.68 -19.23 29.64
CA LEU A 450 9.62 -20.70 29.66
C LEU A 450 10.86 -21.34 29.01
N ARG A 451 11.37 -20.76 27.92
CA ARG A 451 12.64 -21.21 27.32
C ARG A 451 13.81 -21.03 28.29
N ARG A 452 13.89 -19.89 28.97
CA ARG A 452 14.91 -19.65 30.02
C ARG A 452 14.79 -20.64 31.17
N ALA A 453 13.56 -20.97 31.59
CA ALA A 453 13.30 -21.92 32.67
C ALA A 453 13.86 -23.33 32.38
N VAL A 454 13.95 -23.72 31.10
CA VAL A 454 14.53 -25.01 30.66
C VAL A 454 15.98 -24.88 30.17
N GLY A 455 16.60 -23.70 30.30
CA GLY A 455 17.99 -23.44 29.91
C GLY A 455 18.20 -23.18 28.42
N ALA A 456 17.14 -22.85 27.66
CA ALA A 456 17.22 -22.44 26.27
C ALA A 456 17.18 -20.90 26.11
N ASP A 457 17.81 -20.40 25.06
CA ASP A 457 17.76 -18.97 24.73
C ASP A 457 16.38 -18.56 24.18
N PRO A 458 15.91 -17.34 24.45
CA PRO A 458 14.75 -16.75 23.79
C PRO A 458 14.90 -16.76 22.27
N ILE A 459 13.77 -16.78 21.57
CA ILE A 459 13.74 -16.68 20.10
C ILE A 459 14.31 -15.30 19.70
N PRO A 460 15.37 -15.23 18.86
CA PRO A 460 15.92 -13.97 18.38
C PRO A 460 14.86 -13.11 17.69
N TRP A 461 15.08 -11.80 17.60
CA TRP A 461 14.09 -10.88 17.01
C TRP A 461 14.01 -10.99 15.49
N ASP A 462 15.10 -11.44 14.87
CA ASP A 462 15.29 -11.60 13.43
C ASP A 462 15.20 -13.05 12.96
N LYS A 463 14.93 -14.01 13.87
CA LYS A 463 14.91 -15.44 13.54
C LYS A 463 13.69 -16.15 14.12
N GLY A 464 13.02 -16.93 13.27
CA GLY A 464 11.92 -17.81 13.66
C GLY A 464 10.58 -17.10 13.85
N GLN A 465 9.50 -17.87 13.78
CA GLN A 465 8.16 -17.37 14.09
C GLN A 465 7.96 -17.30 15.61
N ARG A 466 7.52 -16.15 16.08
CA ARG A 466 7.21 -15.91 17.48
C ARG A 466 5.71 -16.16 17.73
N PRO A 467 5.31 -16.77 18.86
CA PRO A 467 3.89 -17.01 19.15
C PRO A 467 3.02 -15.75 19.16
N GLY A 468 3.58 -14.59 19.50
CA GLY A 468 2.86 -13.31 19.42
C GLY A 468 2.42 -12.93 18.00
N GLU A 469 3.15 -13.33 16.94
CA GLU A 469 2.70 -13.09 15.56
C GLU A 469 1.53 -14.01 15.20
N THR A 470 1.47 -15.23 15.75
CA THR A 470 0.31 -16.12 15.64
C THR A 470 -0.92 -15.48 16.29
N LEU A 471 -0.74 -14.85 17.46
CA LEU A 471 -1.82 -14.11 18.10
C LEU A 471 -2.29 -12.93 17.24
N LEU A 472 -1.37 -12.11 16.71
CA LEU A 472 -1.76 -10.97 15.86
C LEU A 472 -2.52 -11.40 14.60
N HIS A 473 -2.19 -12.56 14.03
CA HIS A 473 -2.96 -13.15 12.95
C HIS A 473 -4.38 -13.56 13.40
N ALA A 474 -4.52 -14.16 14.59
CA ALA A 474 -5.83 -14.52 15.15
C ALA A 474 -6.69 -13.27 15.45
N LEU A 475 -6.07 -12.20 15.96
CA LEU A 475 -6.75 -10.94 16.27
C LEU A 475 -7.20 -10.16 15.02
N ASP A 476 -6.60 -10.39 13.85
CA ASP A 476 -6.89 -9.63 12.62
C ASP A 476 -8.39 -9.61 12.27
N ARG A 477 -9.06 -10.76 12.36
CA ARG A 477 -10.51 -10.84 12.09
C ARG A 477 -11.34 -10.04 13.09
N LEU A 478 -10.92 -10.02 14.35
CA LEU A 478 -11.59 -9.27 15.42
C LEU A 478 -11.43 -7.76 15.22
N VAL A 479 -10.22 -7.30 14.86
CA VAL A 479 -9.97 -5.88 14.58
C VAL A 479 -10.79 -5.40 13.38
N ARG A 480 -10.86 -6.19 12.28
CA ARG A 480 -11.66 -5.83 11.10
C ARG A 480 -13.15 -5.73 11.40
N ARG A 481 -13.66 -6.64 12.23
CA ARG A 481 -15.04 -6.56 12.71
C ARG A 481 -15.26 -5.31 13.56
N LEU A 482 -14.36 -5.04 14.50
CA LEU A 482 -14.41 -3.88 15.39
C LEU A 482 -14.41 -2.56 14.59
N LEU A 483 -13.61 -2.45 13.52
CA LEU A 483 -13.64 -1.28 12.63
C LEU A 483 -15.04 -1.02 12.06
N GLY A 484 -15.74 -2.07 11.60
CA GLY A 484 -17.11 -1.94 11.09
C GLY A 484 -18.14 -1.59 12.18
N GLU A 485 -17.95 -2.13 13.39
CA GLU A 485 -18.81 -1.84 14.55
C GLU A 485 -18.60 -0.40 15.05
N LEU A 486 -17.36 0.08 15.14
CA LEU A 486 -17.04 1.47 15.51
C LEU A 486 -17.53 2.47 14.47
N ARG A 487 -17.46 2.14 13.17
CA ARG A 487 -18.10 2.95 12.13
C ARG A 487 -19.60 3.13 12.37
N SER A 488 -20.26 2.09 12.87
CA SER A 488 -21.70 2.12 13.15
C SER A 488 -22.02 2.81 14.48
N ALA A 489 -21.10 2.76 15.44
CA ALA A 489 -21.23 3.44 16.74
C ALA A 489 -21.04 4.96 16.62
N GLY A 490 -20.15 5.42 15.74
CA GLY A 490 -19.84 6.84 15.58
C GLY A 490 -19.32 7.44 16.89
N GLU A 491 -19.89 8.58 17.30
CA GLU A 491 -19.54 9.27 18.55
C GLU A 491 -20.40 8.88 19.76
N ASP A 492 -21.20 7.80 19.68
CA ASP A 492 -21.92 7.27 20.85
C ASP A 492 -20.94 6.56 21.81
N PHE A 493 -20.65 7.23 22.93
CA PHE A 493 -19.75 6.72 23.97
C PHE A 493 -20.15 5.33 24.49
N ASP A 494 -21.43 5.11 24.81
CA ASP A 494 -21.88 3.84 25.37
C ASP A 494 -21.80 2.72 24.32
N ALA A 495 -22.04 3.04 23.04
CA ALA A 495 -21.86 2.11 21.94
C ALA A 495 -20.38 1.74 21.74
N CYS A 496 -19.48 2.73 21.73
CA CYS A 496 -18.04 2.52 21.63
C CYS A 496 -17.51 1.67 22.80
N GLU A 497 -17.90 1.98 24.04
CA GLU A 497 -17.49 1.19 25.21
C GLU A 497 -18.01 -0.26 25.14
N ARG A 498 -19.24 -0.50 24.68
CA ARG A 498 -19.74 -1.87 24.44
C ARG A 498 -18.89 -2.62 23.41
N VAL A 499 -18.44 -1.95 22.34
CA VAL A 499 -17.58 -2.54 21.31
C VAL A 499 -16.21 -2.88 21.91
N LEU A 500 -15.60 -1.96 22.67
CA LEU A 500 -14.30 -2.15 23.29
C LEU A 500 -14.31 -3.25 24.37
N SER A 501 -15.32 -3.28 25.23
CA SER A 501 -15.47 -4.36 26.22
C SER A 501 -15.67 -5.74 25.56
N ARG A 502 -16.32 -5.81 24.39
CA ARG A 502 -16.40 -7.07 23.63
C ARG A 502 -15.02 -7.45 23.06
N TRP A 503 -14.33 -6.49 22.45
CA TRP A 503 -12.98 -6.69 21.94
C TRP A 503 -12.04 -7.25 23.01
N GLU A 504 -12.00 -6.67 24.22
CA GLU A 504 -11.09 -7.15 25.26
C GLU A 504 -11.40 -8.59 25.67
N ARG A 505 -12.67 -8.99 25.75
CA ARG A 505 -13.07 -10.37 26.07
C ARG A 505 -12.67 -11.36 24.97
N ASP A 506 -12.87 -10.99 23.71
CA ASP A 506 -12.52 -11.84 22.57
C ASP A 506 -10.98 -11.91 22.40
N ALA A 507 -10.28 -10.79 22.57
CA ALA A 507 -8.82 -10.73 22.52
C ALA A 507 -8.17 -11.52 23.67
N ASP A 508 -8.70 -11.47 24.88
CA ASP A 508 -8.25 -12.31 26.00
C ASP A 508 -8.39 -13.80 25.67
N ARG A 509 -9.52 -14.21 25.08
CA ARG A 509 -9.75 -15.60 24.67
C ARG A 509 -8.73 -16.08 23.65
N GLU A 510 -8.52 -15.32 22.57
CA GLU A 510 -7.50 -15.64 21.55
C GLU A 510 -6.10 -15.67 22.15
N THR A 511 -5.79 -14.73 23.05
CA THR A 511 -4.49 -14.68 23.74
C THR A 511 -4.26 -15.92 24.60
N TRP A 512 -5.27 -16.38 25.33
CA TRP A 512 -5.20 -17.63 26.10
C TRP A 512 -5.07 -18.86 25.20
N MET A 513 -5.79 -18.94 24.09
CA MET A 513 -5.65 -20.08 23.17
C MET A 513 -4.22 -20.23 22.64
N VAL A 514 -3.55 -19.12 22.29
CA VAL A 514 -2.13 -19.16 21.89
C VAL A 514 -1.22 -19.48 23.09
N ALA A 515 -1.49 -18.91 24.27
CA ALA A 515 -0.70 -19.19 25.46
C ALA A 515 -0.78 -20.66 25.90
N GLU A 516 -1.96 -21.29 25.81
CA GLU A 516 -2.15 -22.73 26.09
C GLU A 516 -1.30 -23.61 25.17
N GLN A 517 -1.15 -23.25 23.89
CA GLN A 517 -0.23 -23.95 23.00
C GLN A 517 1.23 -23.82 23.47
N VAL A 518 1.63 -22.63 23.93
CA VAL A 518 2.97 -22.41 24.50
C VAL A 518 3.17 -23.26 25.77
N PHE A 519 2.18 -23.29 26.67
CA PHE A 519 2.23 -24.13 27.86
C PHE A 519 2.32 -25.62 27.53
N ALA A 520 1.50 -26.11 26.58
CA ALA A 520 1.46 -27.52 26.20
C ALA A 520 2.79 -28.05 25.61
N THR A 521 3.60 -27.16 25.03
CA THR A 521 4.94 -27.52 24.50
C THR A 521 6.06 -27.42 25.52
N THR A 522 5.76 -27.03 26.76
CA THR A 522 6.78 -26.81 27.80
C THR A 522 7.18 -28.11 28.47
N ALA A 523 8.49 -28.34 28.62
CA ALA A 523 9.01 -29.51 29.30
C ALA A 523 8.71 -29.48 30.81
N PRO A 524 8.46 -30.63 31.47
CA PRO A 524 8.19 -30.69 32.92
C PRO A 524 9.27 -30.04 33.80
N SER A 525 10.52 -29.99 33.32
CA SER A 525 11.64 -29.35 34.01
C SER A 525 11.43 -27.85 34.26
N ALA A 526 10.56 -27.18 33.48
CA ALA A 526 10.20 -25.78 33.69
C ALA A 526 9.49 -25.54 35.04
N PHE A 527 8.92 -26.57 35.67
CA PHE A 527 8.30 -26.47 36.98
C PHE A 527 9.33 -26.21 38.09
N ALA A 528 10.46 -26.93 38.07
CA ALA A 528 11.59 -26.68 38.97
C ALA A 528 12.28 -25.35 38.64
N GLY A 529 12.36 -25.03 37.34
CA GLY A 529 12.92 -23.79 36.83
C GLY A 529 14.44 -23.72 36.89
N ARG A 530 14.98 -22.54 36.54
CA ARG A 530 16.41 -22.28 36.49
C ARG A 530 16.72 -20.86 36.95
N THR A 531 17.80 -20.71 37.71
CA THR A 531 18.35 -19.40 38.07
C THR A 531 19.32 -18.93 37.00
N ILE A 532 19.12 -17.70 36.52
CA ILE A 532 20.05 -17.02 35.61
C ILE A 532 20.53 -15.76 36.31
N SER A 533 21.85 -15.63 36.45
CA SER A 533 22.48 -14.43 37.00
C SER A 533 22.80 -13.47 35.85
N LYS A 534 22.25 -12.25 35.91
CA LYS A 534 22.54 -11.18 34.95
C LYS A 534 22.66 -9.85 35.72
N ASP A 535 23.71 -9.08 35.41
CA ASP A 535 23.97 -7.77 36.04
C ASP A 535 23.98 -7.82 37.58
N ASN A 536 24.63 -8.84 38.16
CA ASN A 536 24.68 -9.10 39.61
C ASN A 536 23.31 -9.32 40.28
N LYS A 537 22.27 -9.67 39.50
CA LYS A 537 20.95 -10.05 40.01
C LYS A 537 20.61 -11.46 39.57
N ASP A 538 20.29 -12.30 40.54
CA ASP A 538 19.77 -13.64 40.30
C ASP A 538 18.27 -13.56 40.02
N ARG A 539 17.86 -14.03 38.84
CA ARG A 539 16.45 -14.16 38.48
C ARG A 539 16.12 -15.63 38.27
N VAL A 540 15.14 -16.11 39.02
CA VAL A 540 14.60 -17.46 38.90
C VAL A 540 13.50 -17.45 37.84
N TYR A 541 13.67 -18.28 36.81
CA TYR A 541 12.66 -18.51 35.78
C TYR A 541 12.04 -19.89 35.99
N ARG A 542 10.73 -19.93 36.23
CA ARG A 542 9.92 -21.15 36.38
C ARG A 542 8.54 -20.93 35.79
N LEU A 543 7.82 -22.03 35.54
CA LEU A 543 6.46 -22.03 34.97
C LEU A 543 5.54 -21.03 35.70
N SER A 544 5.48 -21.10 37.03
CA SER A 544 4.58 -20.24 37.83
C SER A 544 4.92 -18.74 37.72
N THR A 545 6.20 -18.37 37.67
CA THR A 545 6.60 -16.96 37.50
C THR A 545 6.36 -16.46 36.09
N ALA A 546 6.52 -17.33 35.08
CA ALA A 546 6.26 -17.00 33.69
C ALA A 546 4.75 -16.80 33.46
N GLU A 547 3.92 -17.70 33.99
CA GLU A 547 2.47 -17.58 33.94
C GLU A 547 1.98 -16.33 34.70
N ALA A 548 2.50 -16.05 35.90
CA ALA A 548 2.14 -14.85 36.65
C ALA A 548 2.49 -13.57 35.88
N GLY A 549 3.69 -13.53 35.27
CA GLY A 549 4.12 -12.41 34.43
C GLY A 549 3.23 -12.24 33.19
N PHE A 550 2.85 -13.33 32.55
CA PHE A 550 1.92 -13.34 31.42
C PHE A 550 0.53 -12.81 31.83
N ARG A 551 -0.07 -13.35 32.90
CA ARG A 551 -1.37 -12.90 33.42
C ARG A 551 -1.35 -11.42 33.79
N SER A 552 -0.26 -10.95 34.40
CA SER A 552 -0.07 -9.53 34.70
C SER A 552 0.01 -8.68 33.44
N GLY A 553 0.72 -9.15 32.41
CA GLY A 553 0.82 -8.47 31.12
C GLY A 553 -0.52 -8.36 30.41
N VAL A 554 -1.30 -9.44 30.40
CA VAL A 554 -2.66 -9.47 29.81
C VAL A 554 -3.59 -8.49 30.54
N ASN A 555 -3.63 -8.52 31.87
CA ASN A 555 -4.47 -7.60 32.65
C ASN A 555 -4.02 -6.14 32.54
N ALA A 556 -2.73 -5.86 32.32
CA ALA A 556 -2.23 -4.51 32.08
C ALA A 556 -2.58 -3.99 30.67
N ALA A 557 -2.75 -4.89 29.70
CA ALA A 557 -3.20 -4.56 28.36
C ALA A 557 -4.72 -4.36 28.30
N LEU A 558 -5.49 -5.26 28.92
CA LEU A 558 -6.96 -5.31 28.85
C LEU A 558 -7.57 -4.70 30.11
N THR A 559 -7.61 -3.38 30.17
CA THR A 559 -7.93 -2.62 31.38
C THR A 559 -9.39 -2.77 31.79
N ARG A 560 -10.34 -2.78 30.85
CA ARG A 560 -11.78 -2.95 31.13
C ARG A 560 -12.03 -4.35 31.67
N LEU A 561 -11.49 -5.39 31.04
CA LEU A 561 -11.63 -6.77 31.49
C LEU A 561 -10.95 -7.01 32.85
N ALA A 562 -9.81 -6.38 33.11
CA ALA A 562 -9.13 -6.46 34.41
C ALA A 562 -9.97 -5.83 35.53
N ALA A 563 -10.63 -4.70 35.26
CA ALA A 563 -11.55 -4.06 36.20
C ALA A 563 -12.77 -4.95 36.50
N GLU A 564 -13.36 -5.58 35.48
CA GLU A 564 -14.46 -6.54 35.64
C GLU A 564 -14.06 -7.74 36.51
N ARG A 565 -12.88 -8.33 36.23
CA ARG A 565 -12.33 -9.44 37.03
C ARG A 565 -12.09 -9.05 38.49
N LYS A 566 -11.64 -7.83 38.74
CA LYS A 566 -11.40 -7.30 40.09
C LYS A 566 -12.73 -7.14 40.84
N ALA A 567 -13.73 -6.52 40.23
CA ALA A 567 -15.05 -6.35 40.83
C ALA A 567 -15.71 -7.69 41.17
N ALA A 568 -15.61 -8.69 40.29
CA ALA A 568 -16.14 -10.04 40.54
C ALA A 568 -15.44 -10.76 41.71
N ARG A 569 -14.14 -10.53 41.93
CA ARG A 569 -13.40 -11.09 43.08
C ARG A 569 -13.80 -10.45 44.41
N GLU A 570 -13.99 -9.13 44.40
CA GLU A 570 -14.42 -8.38 45.59
C GLU A 570 -15.85 -8.78 46.01
N GLN A 571 -16.74 -9.06 45.05
CA GLN A 571 -18.09 -9.56 45.33
C GLN A 571 -18.13 -11.01 45.85
N ASN A 572 -17.15 -11.84 45.47
CA ASN A 572 -17.06 -13.26 45.86
C ASN A 572 -16.17 -13.52 47.08
N THR A 573 -15.67 -12.48 47.77
CA THR A 573 -14.93 -12.65 49.03
C THR A 573 -15.95 -12.74 50.18
N PRO A 574 -16.11 -13.89 50.87
CA PRO A 574 -17.04 -13.96 51.99
C PRO A 574 -16.64 -12.97 53.07
N ALA A 575 -17.60 -12.20 53.59
CA ALA A 575 -17.40 -11.40 54.79
C ALA A 575 -16.80 -12.30 55.88
N ALA A 576 -15.69 -11.86 56.48
CA ALA A 576 -15.04 -12.60 57.55
C ALA A 576 -16.10 -12.94 58.62
N VAL A 577 -16.35 -14.23 58.81
CA VAL A 577 -17.17 -14.72 59.92
C VAL A 577 -16.37 -14.39 61.18
N ASP A 578 -16.83 -13.39 61.93
CA ASP A 578 -16.37 -13.12 63.29
C ASP A 578 -16.65 -14.38 64.12
N LEU A 579 -15.61 -15.20 64.33
CA LEU A 579 -15.66 -16.24 65.34
C LEU A 579 -15.58 -15.55 66.71
N PRO A 580 -16.56 -15.76 67.60
CA PRO A 580 -16.52 -15.17 68.93
C PRO A 580 -15.31 -15.72 69.68
N LYS A 581 -14.52 -14.81 70.26
CA LYS A 581 -13.45 -15.18 71.20
C LYS A 581 -14.10 -15.82 72.42
N GLU A 582 -13.91 -17.12 72.60
CA GLU A 582 -14.19 -17.79 73.87
C GLU A 582 -13.31 -17.17 74.96
N GLY A 583 -13.95 -16.79 76.07
CA GLY A 583 -13.37 -16.07 77.20
C GLY A 583 -12.83 -16.96 78.30
#